data_AF-A0A2Z6M981-F1
#
_entry.id   AF-A0A2Z6M981-F1
#
_cell.length_a   1.000
_cell.length_b   1.000
_cell.length_c   1.000
_cell.angle_alpha   90.00
_cell.angle_beta   90.00
_cell.angle_gamma   90.00
#
_symmetry.space_group_name_H-M   'P 1'
#
loop_
_entity.id
_entity.type
_entity.pdbx_description
1 polymer ?
#
loop_
_entity_poly.entity_id
_entity_poly.type
_entity_poly.pdbx_seq_one_letter_code
_entity_poly.pdbx_strand_id
1 'polypeptide(L)'
;MRKPNCDTKLDKNINKGVWSKQEDEKLVDYINKHGEVCWSTLPQAAGLLRCGKSCRLRWMNYLRPDVKRGNFGEDEEDLIIKLHALLGNRITVRSPQLRSKGDWNHMRPELTSEPD
;
A
#
# COMPACT_ATOMS: atom_id res chain seq x y z
N MET A 1 -12.72 -5.00 20.02
CA MET A 1 -11.31 -5.42 20.22
C MET A 1 -10.72 -5.79 18.86
N ARG A 2 -9.68 -5.07 18.37
CA ARG A 2 -9.00 -5.44 17.12
C ARG A 2 -8.09 -6.63 17.41
N LYS A 3 -8.24 -7.74 16.69
CA LYS A 3 -7.36 -8.92 16.84
C LYS A 3 -5.91 -8.49 16.63
N PRO A 4 -4.95 -8.93 17.47
CA PRO A 4 -3.55 -8.67 17.25
C PRO A 4 -3.14 -9.24 15.89
N ASN A 5 -2.36 -8.45 15.18
CA ASN A 5 -2.15 -8.50 13.75
C ASN A 5 -1.09 -9.56 13.46
N CYS A 6 -1.53 -10.81 13.20
CA CYS A 6 -0.68 -11.90 12.68
C CYS A 6 0.73 -12.00 13.30
N ASP A 7 0.82 -12.17 14.63
CA ASP A 7 2.04 -12.56 15.33
C ASP A 7 2.01 -14.08 15.58
N THR A 8 2.36 -14.89 14.58
CA THR A 8 2.59 -16.33 14.81
C THR A 8 4.07 -16.64 14.66
N LYS A 9 4.82 -16.43 15.75
CA LYS A 9 5.94 -17.24 16.23
C LYS A 9 7.13 -17.49 15.27
N LEU A 10 7.20 -16.84 14.11
CA LEU A 10 8.33 -16.92 13.16
C LEU A 10 9.22 -15.65 13.21
N ASP A 11 9.02 -14.78 14.20
CA ASP A 11 9.50 -13.39 14.24
C ASP A 11 11.02 -13.18 14.29
N LYS A 12 11.81 -14.24 14.47
CA LYS A 12 13.28 -14.12 14.51
C LYS A 12 13.92 -14.09 13.11
N ASN A 13 13.25 -14.60 12.07
CA ASN A 13 13.82 -14.74 10.72
C ASN A 13 12.95 -14.10 9.60
N ILE A 14 11.94 -13.30 9.93
CA ILE A 14 11.13 -12.57 8.93
C ILE A 14 11.84 -11.27 8.54
N ASN A 15 11.98 -11.04 7.24
CA ASN A 15 12.56 -9.82 6.70
C ASN A 15 11.66 -8.62 7.00
N LYS A 16 12.20 -7.63 7.72
CA LYS A 16 11.54 -6.34 8.00
C LYS A 16 12.10 -5.18 7.17
N GLY A 17 13.18 -5.42 6.41
CA GLY A 17 13.85 -4.42 5.59
C GLY A 17 13.17 -4.16 4.24
N VAL A 18 13.87 -3.40 3.39
CA VAL A 18 13.45 -3.05 2.02
C VAL A 18 13.14 -4.32 1.22
N TRP A 19 12.13 -4.26 0.36
CA TRP A 19 11.80 -5.35 -0.57
C TRP A 19 12.85 -5.45 -1.66
N SER A 20 13.43 -6.64 -1.84
CA SER A 20 14.32 -6.87 -2.98
C SER A 20 13.51 -7.13 -4.25
N LYS A 21 14.15 -6.91 -5.41
CA LYS A 21 13.53 -7.21 -6.72
C LYS A 21 13.12 -8.68 -6.83
N GLN A 22 13.92 -9.59 -6.28
CA GLN A 22 13.62 -11.03 -6.27
C GLN A 22 12.40 -11.36 -5.39
N GLU A 23 12.23 -10.68 -4.26
CA GLU A 23 11.03 -10.83 -3.44
C GLU A 23 9.78 -10.31 -4.18
N ASP A 24 9.90 -9.17 -4.86
CA ASP A 24 8.82 -8.60 -5.67
C ASP A 24 8.42 -9.54 -6.82
N GLU A 25 9.38 -10.10 -7.55
CA GLU A 25 9.14 -11.05 -8.64
C GLU A 25 8.40 -12.30 -8.17
N LYS A 26 8.81 -12.90 -7.05
CA LYS A 26 8.11 -14.05 -6.45
C LYS A 26 6.66 -13.71 -6.07
N LEU A 27 6.45 -12.53 -5.50
CA LEU A 27 5.12 -12.07 -5.10
C LEU A 27 4.21 -11.88 -6.32
N VAL A 28 4.73 -11.25 -7.38
CA VAL A 28 4.01 -11.02 -8.64
C VAL A 28 3.68 -12.34 -9.33
N ASP A 29 4.66 -13.24 -9.49
CA ASP A 29 4.49 -14.52 -10.17
C ASP A 29 3.43 -15.39 -9.47
N TYR A 30 3.50 -15.46 -8.14
CA TYR A 30 2.54 -16.22 -7.35
C TYR A 30 1.11 -15.68 -7.53
N ILE A 31 0.91 -14.36 -7.48
CA ILE A 31 -0.41 -13.75 -7.63
C ILE A 31 -0.94 -13.94 -9.06
N ASN A 32 -0.10 -13.75 -10.08
CA ASN A 32 -0.50 -13.95 -11.47
C ASN A 32 -0.89 -15.40 -11.75
N LYS A 33 -0.22 -16.37 -11.11
CA LYS A 33 -0.50 -17.80 -11.28
C LYS A 33 -1.77 -18.26 -10.56
N HIS A 34 -2.05 -17.72 -9.38
CA HIS A 34 -3.14 -18.21 -8.51
C HIS A 34 -4.40 -17.35 -8.55
N GLY A 35 -4.33 -16.09 -9.02
CA GLY A 35 -5.47 -15.18 -9.10
C GLY A 35 -5.97 -14.73 -7.74
N GLU A 36 -6.79 -15.56 -7.07
CA GLU A 36 -7.29 -15.30 -5.72
C GLU A 36 -6.25 -15.76 -4.68
N VAL A 37 -5.85 -14.83 -3.81
CA VAL A 37 -4.73 -15.05 -2.89
C VAL A 37 -5.12 -14.83 -1.44
N CYS A 38 -4.88 -15.87 -0.62
CA CYS A 38 -4.98 -15.77 0.82
C CYS A 38 -3.68 -15.22 1.41
N TRP A 39 -3.68 -13.96 1.83
CA TRP A 39 -2.47 -13.28 2.31
C TRP A 39 -1.79 -13.95 3.50
N SER A 40 -2.52 -14.70 4.34
CA SER A 40 -1.93 -15.40 5.48
C SER A 40 -1.04 -16.58 5.07
N THR A 41 -1.38 -17.28 3.99
CA THR A 41 -0.66 -18.48 3.52
C THR A 41 0.26 -18.18 2.34
N LEU A 42 -0.01 -17.10 1.61
CA LEU A 42 0.77 -16.67 0.45
C LEU A 42 2.28 -16.64 0.71
N PRO A 43 2.81 -16.01 1.78
CA PRO A 43 4.25 -15.84 1.90
C PRO A 43 4.99 -17.19 1.94
N GLN A 44 4.45 -18.15 2.69
CA GLN A 44 5.02 -19.49 2.75
C GLN A 44 4.92 -20.20 1.40
N ALA A 45 3.77 -20.10 0.72
CA ALA A 45 3.55 -20.74 -0.57
C ALA A 45 4.39 -20.15 -1.71
N ALA A 46 4.69 -18.84 -1.65
CA ALA A 46 5.55 -18.12 -2.59
C ALA A 46 7.05 -18.21 -2.24
N GLY A 47 7.41 -18.91 -1.15
CA GLY A 47 8.80 -19.01 -0.69
C GLY A 47 9.39 -17.65 -0.29
N LEU A 48 8.58 -16.81 0.35
CA LEU A 48 8.91 -15.48 0.86
C LEU A 48 9.07 -15.52 2.39
N LEU A 49 10.15 -14.94 2.89
CA LEU A 49 10.38 -14.73 4.32
C LEU A 49 9.74 -13.42 4.80
N ARG A 50 8.47 -13.23 4.47
CA ARG A 50 7.67 -12.02 4.77
C ARG A 50 6.36 -12.41 5.45
N CYS A 51 5.76 -11.50 6.21
CA CYS A 51 4.42 -11.73 6.75
C CYS A 51 3.35 -11.36 5.72
N GLY A 52 2.17 -11.97 5.83
CA GLY A 52 1.07 -11.76 4.90
C GLY A 52 0.64 -10.30 4.75
N LYS A 53 0.64 -9.56 5.86
CA LYS A 53 0.36 -8.12 5.87
C LYS A 53 1.37 -7.34 5.01
N SER A 54 2.65 -7.68 5.11
CA SER A 54 3.71 -7.02 4.33
C SER A 54 3.53 -7.31 2.83
N CYS A 55 3.28 -8.58 2.46
CA CYS A 55 2.99 -8.95 1.07
C CYS A 55 1.78 -8.20 0.51
N ARG A 56 0.69 -8.11 1.29
CA ARG A 56 -0.53 -7.38 0.88
C ARG A 56 -0.25 -5.90 0.63
N LEU A 57 0.46 -5.25 1.55
CA LEU A 57 0.82 -3.83 1.41
C LEU A 57 1.73 -3.61 0.20
N ARG A 58 2.73 -4.47 -0.01
CA ARG A 58 3.65 -4.37 -1.13
C ARG A 58 2.92 -4.50 -2.47
N TRP A 59 2.03 -5.47 -2.58
CA TRP A 59 1.21 -5.66 -3.78
C TRP A 59 0.32 -4.44 -4.05
N MET A 60 -0.53 -4.07 -3.09
CA MET A 60 -1.55 -3.04 -3.29
C MET A 60 -0.99 -1.65 -3.53
N ASN A 61 0.20 -1.34 -2.98
CA ASN A 61 0.78 0.00 -3.06
C ASN A 61 1.85 0.14 -4.13
N TYR A 62 2.47 -0.96 -4.56
CA TYR A 62 3.63 -0.87 -5.46
C TYR A 62 3.48 -1.81 -6.66
N LEU A 63 3.26 -3.11 -6.46
CA LEU A 63 3.44 -4.09 -7.55
C LEU A 63 2.21 -4.28 -8.44
N ARG A 64 1.02 -3.95 -7.97
CA ARG A 64 -0.22 -4.17 -8.71
C ARG A 64 -0.25 -3.24 -9.96
N PRO A 65 -0.60 -3.75 -11.16
CA PRO A 65 -0.48 -2.99 -12.42
C PRO A 65 -1.33 -1.72 -12.51
N ASP A 66 -2.42 -1.63 -11.75
CA ASP A 66 -3.33 -0.49 -11.72
C ASP A 66 -2.89 0.62 -10.73
N VAL A 67 -1.78 0.42 -10.04
CA VAL A 67 -1.19 1.45 -9.18
C VAL A 67 -0.56 2.52 -10.05
N LYS A 68 -1.18 3.71 -10.07
CA LYS A 68 -0.64 4.88 -10.76
C LYS A 68 0.58 5.40 -9.99
N ARG A 69 1.71 5.53 -10.69
CA ARG A 69 2.97 6.06 -10.15
C ARG A 69 3.26 7.42 -10.79
N GLY A 70 3.71 8.39 -10.00
CA GLY A 70 4.01 9.75 -10.45
C GLY A 70 3.11 10.82 -9.81
N ASN A 71 3.38 12.09 -10.14
CA ASN A 71 2.69 13.24 -9.58
C ASN A 71 1.17 13.18 -9.80
N PHE A 72 0.43 13.86 -8.92
CA PHE A 72 -0.97 14.15 -9.14
C PHE A 72 -1.10 15.12 -10.32
N GLY A 73 -2.10 14.91 -11.17
CA GLY A 73 -2.46 15.93 -12.16
C GLY A 73 -3.12 17.12 -11.47
N GLU A 74 -3.14 18.29 -12.10
CA GLU A 74 -3.75 19.51 -11.54
C GLU A 74 -5.20 19.27 -11.08
N ASP A 75 -6.00 18.57 -11.88
CA ASP A 75 -7.38 18.21 -11.51
C ASP A 75 -7.45 17.31 -10.26
N GLU A 76 -6.49 16.40 -10.10
CA GLU A 76 -6.41 15.53 -8.94
C GLU A 76 -5.99 16.32 -7.69
N GLU A 77 -5.03 17.24 -7.82
CA GLU A 77 -4.60 18.14 -6.76
C GLU A 77 -5.76 19.05 -6.30
N ASP A 78 -6.49 19.66 -7.23
CA ASP A 78 -7.69 20.45 -6.94
C ASP A 78 -8.75 19.65 -6.21
N LEU A 79 -8.97 18.41 -6.63
CA LEU A 79 -9.92 17.51 -5.98
C LEU A 79 -9.45 17.15 -4.57
N ILE A 80 -8.16 16.92 -4.37
CA ILE A 80 -7.56 16.66 -3.05
C ILE A 80 -7.78 17.85 -2.13
N ILE A 81 -7.52 19.07 -2.59
CA ILE A 81 -7.71 20.31 -1.82
C ILE A 81 -9.17 20.45 -1.39
N LYS A 82 -10.10 20.33 -2.34
CA LYS A 82 -11.55 20.44 -2.05
C LYS A 82 -12.00 19.40 -1.04
N LEU A 83 -11.53 18.16 -1.18
CA LEU A 83 -11.90 17.07 -0.28
C LEU A 83 -11.24 17.20 1.10
N HIS A 84 -10.01 17.73 1.18
CA HIS A 84 -9.34 18.01 2.46
C HIS A 84 -10.05 19.14 3.21
N ALA A 85 -10.42 20.23 2.53
CA ALA A 85 -11.22 21.31 3.14
C ALA A 85 -12.55 20.80 3.72
N LEU A 86 -13.18 19.81 3.08
CA LEU A 86 -14.45 19.24 3.53
C LEU A 86 -14.31 18.16 4.62
N LEU A 87 -13.25 17.34 4.59
CA LEU A 87 -13.14 16.13 5.40
C LEU A 87 -11.94 16.10 6.35
N GLY A 88 -11.00 17.03 6.19
CA GLY A 88 -9.68 17.06 6.81
C GLY A 88 -8.86 15.82 6.45
N ASN A 89 -8.05 15.36 7.40
CA ASN A 89 -7.17 14.17 7.26
C ASN A 89 -7.91 12.83 7.04
N ARG A 90 -9.24 12.84 6.86
CA ARG A 90 -10.07 11.65 6.61
C ARG A 90 -10.29 11.37 5.11
N ILE A 91 -9.74 12.19 4.22
CA ILE A 91 -9.85 12.04 2.76
C ILE A 91 -9.38 10.66 2.24
N THR A 92 -8.34 10.09 2.84
CA THR A 92 -7.72 8.80 2.46
C THR A 92 -8.68 7.61 2.61
N VAL A 93 -9.68 7.74 3.48
CA VAL A 93 -10.67 6.69 3.76
C VAL A 93 -11.80 6.71 2.73
N ARG A 94 -12.14 7.88 2.18
CA ARG A 94 -13.39 8.12 1.42
C ARG A 94 -13.21 8.43 -0.06
N SER A 95 -11.99 8.44 -0.58
CA SER A 95 -11.74 8.81 -1.98
C SER A 95 -11.19 7.62 -2.78
N PRO A 96 -12.06 6.78 -3.38
CA PRO A 96 -11.66 5.63 -4.20
C PRO A 96 -10.66 6.01 -5.30
N GLN A 97 -10.85 7.17 -5.92
CA GLN A 97 -9.99 7.70 -6.99
C GLN A 97 -8.57 8.05 -6.52
N LEU A 98 -8.39 8.37 -5.23
CA LEU A 98 -7.06 8.65 -4.65
C LEU A 98 -6.43 7.38 -4.04
N ARG A 99 -7.21 6.33 -3.78
CA ARG A 99 -6.74 5.07 -3.17
C ARG A 99 -5.68 4.35 -4.02
N SER A 100 -5.67 4.56 -5.34
CA SER A 100 -4.70 3.94 -6.26
C SER A 100 -3.32 4.60 -6.24
N LYS A 101 -3.19 5.83 -5.72
CA LYS A 101 -1.91 6.52 -5.58
C LYS A 101 -1.48 6.38 -4.12
N GLY A 102 -0.77 5.28 -3.82
CA GLY A 102 -0.35 4.89 -2.47
C GLY A 102 0.70 5.78 -1.82
N ASP A 103 0.94 7.00 -2.32
CA ASP A 103 1.96 7.90 -1.82
C ASP A 103 1.50 9.37 -1.86
N TRP A 104 1.20 9.91 -0.67
CA TRP A 104 0.80 11.32 -0.47
C TRP A 104 2.02 12.25 -0.34
N ASN A 105 3.24 11.71 -0.24
CA ASN A 105 4.45 12.49 0.04
C ASN A 105 4.92 13.35 -1.14
N HIS A 106 4.31 13.21 -2.31
CA HIS A 106 4.62 13.99 -3.51
C HIS A 106 3.67 15.18 -3.71
N MET A 107 2.77 15.46 -2.75
CA MET A 107 1.97 16.68 -2.78
C MET A 107 2.82 17.90 -2.46
N ARG A 108 2.53 19.03 -3.10
CA ARG A 108 3.19 20.30 -2.78
C ARG A 108 3.05 20.59 -1.27
N PRO A 109 4.15 20.96 -0.57
CA PRO A 109 4.12 21.21 0.87
C PRO A 109 3.03 22.22 1.31
N GLU A 110 2.75 23.19 0.43
CA GLU A 110 1.72 24.24 0.57
C GLU A 110 0.30 23.70 0.80
N LEU A 111 0.03 22.43 0.44
CA LEU A 111 -1.28 21.79 0.58
C LEU A 111 -1.44 21.00 1.88
N THR A 112 -0.38 20.87 2.68
CA THR A 112 -0.37 20.12 3.96
C THR A 112 -0.23 21.00 5.19
N SER A 113 0.10 22.28 4.99
CA SER A 113 0.13 23.30 6.04
C SER A 113 -1.29 23.68 6.44
N GLU A 114 -1.63 23.43 7.71
CA GLU A 114 -2.82 24.01 8.35
C GLU A 114 -2.72 25.55 8.29
N PRO A 115 -3.79 26.28 7.95
CA PRO A 115 -3.84 27.70 8.25
C PRO A 115 -3.93 27.87 9.79
N ASP A 116 -3.07 28.74 10.33
CA ASP A 116 -3.06 29.15 11.75
C ASP A 116 -4.44 29.59 12.28
#